data_AF-A0AAX3VZV6-F1
#
_entry.id   AF-A0AAX3VZV6-F1
#
_cell.length_a   1.000
_cell.length_b   1.000
_cell.length_c   1.000
_cell.angle_alpha   90.00
_cell.angle_beta   90.00
_cell.angle_gamma   90.00
#
_symmetry.space_group_name_H-M   'P 1'
#
loop_
_entity.id
_entity.type
_entity.pdbx_description
1 polymer ?
#
loop_
_entity_poly.entity_id
_entity_poly.type
_entity_poly.pdbx_seq_one_letter_code
_entity_poly.pdbx_strand_id
1 'polypeptide(L)'
;MDETLIVLEKLNQFYSSSFSQLVNMTIGLLAFVGVIIPVLIGLYQNKQFKQEQSHILKALEESKLELIRHIESEVEQRFELERNKRDEEITILKNELMKESQTSKGGVFFVQANNLLKQSCFNSAMESYVDAIHCFIRSENEPNAQRALGLLIDNCLPNLLKSDFEHRCNYESKIKDIITQLETMSCNGRYTDLANELFDALEQALKRTEVPELIS
;
A
#
# COMPACT_ATOMS: atom_id res chain seq x y z
N MET A 1 80.36 -93.59 2.12
CA MET A 1 79.33 -93.11 1.18
C MET A 1 78.05 -92.70 1.91
N ASP A 2 77.79 -93.24 3.12
CA ASP A 2 76.62 -92.89 3.94
C ASP A 2 76.68 -91.50 4.62
N GLU A 3 77.86 -91.03 5.05
CA GLU A 3 77.96 -89.72 5.74
C GLU A 3 77.56 -88.54 4.84
N THR A 4 77.93 -88.59 3.55
CA THR A 4 77.55 -87.54 2.58
C THR A 4 76.04 -87.52 2.34
N LEU A 5 75.40 -88.70 2.35
CA LEU A 5 73.96 -88.85 2.21
C LEU A 5 73.22 -88.28 3.43
N ILE A 6 73.72 -88.57 4.64
CA ILE A 6 73.19 -88.04 5.90
C ILE A 6 73.34 -86.51 5.99
N VAL A 7 74.44 -85.95 5.49
CA VAL A 7 74.65 -84.49 5.44
C VAL A 7 73.70 -83.83 4.43
N LEU A 8 73.51 -84.43 3.25
CA LEU A 8 72.55 -83.96 2.25
C LEU A 8 71.11 -84.02 2.77
N GLU A 9 70.75 -85.07 3.50
CA GLU A 9 69.43 -85.24 4.10
C GLU A 9 69.18 -84.22 5.21
N LYS A 10 70.17 -83.96 6.08
CA LYS A 10 70.11 -82.90 7.10
C LYS A 10 70.04 -81.51 6.51
N LEU A 11 70.78 -81.23 5.43
CA LEU A 11 70.72 -79.96 4.71
C LEU A 11 69.33 -79.77 4.09
N ASN A 12 68.80 -80.78 3.40
CA ASN A 12 67.48 -80.72 2.80
C ASN A 12 66.39 -80.53 3.88
N GLN A 13 66.51 -81.21 5.02
CA GLN A 13 65.59 -81.05 6.14
C GLN A 13 65.70 -79.65 6.78
N PHE A 14 66.91 -79.09 6.90
CA PHE A 14 67.12 -77.72 7.38
C PHE A 14 66.53 -76.68 6.43
N TYR A 15 66.76 -76.82 5.11
CA TYR A 15 66.21 -75.91 4.10
C TYR A 15 64.69 -76.06 3.98
N SER A 16 64.15 -77.27 3.99
CA SER A 16 62.70 -77.52 3.94
C SER A 16 62.00 -77.01 5.20
N SER A 17 62.62 -77.14 6.37
CA SER A 17 62.10 -76.61 7.64
C SER A 17 62.14 -75.07 7.66
N SER A 18 63.28 -74.48 7.30
CA SER A 18 63.45 -73.03 7.23
C SER A 18 62.54 -72.39 6.18
N PHE A 19 62.35 -73.06 5.04
CA PHE A 19 61.44 -72.63 3.98
C PHE A 19 59.98 -72.73 4.44
N SER A 20 59.59 -73.83 5.07
CA SER A 20 58.24 -73.99 5.65
C SER A 20 57.96 -72.92 6.71
N GLN A 21 58.94 -72.61 7.56
CA GLN A 21 58.82 -71.55 8.56
C GLN A 21 58.72 -70.16 7.94
N LEU A 22 59.48 -69.87 6.88
CA LEU A 22 59.40 -68.63 6.11
C LEU A 22 58.03 -68.51 5.41
N VAL A 23 57.53 -69.59 4.81
CA VAL A 23 56.21 -69.64 4.17
C VAL A 23 55.11 -69.39 5.19
N ASN A 24 55.14 -70.06 6.34
CA ASN A 24 54.16 -69.85 7.42
C ASN A 24 54.22 -68.44 7.99
N MET A 25 55.42 -67.86 8.14
CA MET A 25 55.59 -66.45 8.57
C MET A 25 55.02 -65.48 7.53
N THR A 26 55.22 -65.75 6.24
CA THR A 26 54.69 -64.94 5.14
C THR A 26 53.16 -65.03 5.05
N ILE A 27 52.59 -66.23 5.15
CA ILE A 27 51.14 -66.44 5.19
C ILE A 27 50.54 -65.77 6.42
N GLY A 28 51.19 -65.88 7.59
CA GLY A 28 50.77 -65.20 8.81
C GLY A 28 50.79 -63.68 8.67
N LEU A 29 51.82 -63.12 8.02
CA LEU A 29 51.91 -61.68 7.75
C LEU A 29 50.85 -61.22 6.75
N LEU A 30 50.60 -61.97 5.68
CA LEU A 30 49.53 -61.67 4.71
C LEU A 30 48.15 -61.74 5.37
N ALA A 31 47.90 -62.73 6.23
CA ALA A 31 46.66 -62.84 6.99
C ALA A 31 46.49 -61.67 7.96
N PHE A 32 47.56 -61.27 8.65
CA PHE A 32 47.57 -60.13 9.56
C PHE A 32 47.29 -58.80 8.83
N VAL A 33 47.96 -58.57 7.70
CA VAL A 33 47.73 -57.41 6.82
C VAL A 33 46.30 -57.41 6.27
N GLY A 34 45.79 -58.59 5.87
CA GLY A 34 44.43 -58.79 5.37
C GLY A 34 43.34 -58.46 6.38
N VAL A 35 43.61 -58.53 7.69
CA VAL A 35 42.67 -58.14 8.75
C VAL A 35 42.86 -56.68 9.15
N ILE A 36 44.09 -56.20 9.28
CA ILE A 36 44.37 -54.84 9.80
C ILE A 36 44.03 -53.74 8.81
N ILE A 37 44.35 -53.91 7.52
CA ILE A 37 44.06 -52.87 6.52
C ILE A 37 42.56 -52.56 6.46
N PRO A 38 41.64 -53.55 6.36
CA PRO A 38 40.21 -53.28 6.41
C PRO A 38 39.73 -52.57 7.68
N VAL A 39 40.31 -52.90 8.85
CA VAL A 39 39.98 -52.22 10.11
C VAL A 39 40.39 -50.75 10.06
N LEU A 40 41.60 -50.46 9.58
CA LEU A 40 42.08 -49.07 9.43
C LEU A 40 41.25 -48.29 8.41
N ILE A 41 40.91 -48.91 7.27
CA ILE A 41 40.02 -48.31 6.26
C ILE A 41 38.63 -48.04 6.87
N GLY A 42 38.07 -48.98 7.62
CA GLY A 42 36.77 -48.82 8.28
C GLY A 42 36.78 -47.68 9.30
N LEU A 43 37.85 -47.52 10.08
CA LEU A 43 38.01 -46.39 11.00
C LEU A 43 38.10 -45.05 10.26
N TYR A 44 38.86 -44.99 9.17
CA TYR A 44 38.97 -43.79 8.34
C TYR A 44 37.63 -43.41 7.68
N GLN A 45 36.97 -44.38 7.05
CA GLN A 45 35.66 -44.20 6.42
C GLN A 45 34.60 -43.78 7.43
N ASN A 46 34.58 -44.36 8.63
CA ASN A 46 33.64 -43.97 9.68
C ASN A 46 33.89 -42.52 10.15
N LYS A 47 35.15 -42.10 10.26
CA LYS A 47 35.50 -40.71 10.58
C LYS A 47 35.05 -39.75 9.48
N GLN A 48 35.32 -40.08 8.21
CA GLN A 48 34.91 -39.28 7.05
C GLN A 48 33.38 -39.19 6.96
N PHE A 49 32.67 -40.31 7.10
CA PHE A 49 31.21 -40.34 7.08
C PHE A 49 30.59 -39.47 8.16
N LYS A 50 31.14 -39.47 9.39
CA LYS A 50 30.69 -38.58 10.46
C LYS A 50 30.91 -37.10 10.13
N GLN A 51 32.02 -36.77 9.47
CA GLN A 51 32.28 -35.39 9.02
C GLN A 51 31.29 -34.97 7.93
N GLU A 52 31.09 -35.80 6.91
CA GLU A 52 30.12 -35.55 5.83
C GLU A 52 28.70 -35.41 6.38
N GLN A 53 28.29 -36.28 7.29
CA GLN A 53 27.00 -36.19 7.97
C GLN A 53 26.86 -34.86 8.74
N SER A 54 27.91 -34.45 9.45
CA SER A 54 27.89 -33.16 10.17
C SER A 54 27.81 -31.96 9.22
N HIS A 55 28.47 -32.02 8.05
CA HIS A 55 28.40 -30.99 7.03
C HIS A 55 27.01 -30.93 6.39
N ILE A 56 26.42 -32.08 6.08
CA ILE A 56 25.05 -32.16 5.53
C ILE A 56 24.04 -31.61 6.52
N LEU A 57 24.14 -31.98 7.81
CA LEU A 57 23.23 -31.47 8.84
C LEU A 57 23.35 -29.96 9.01
N LYS A 58 24.56 -29.41 8.99
CA LYS A 58 24.78 -27.96 9.04
C LYS A 58 24.21 -27.25 7.81
N ALA A 59 24.50 -27.75 6.61
CA ALA A 59 23.98 -27.17 5.38
C ALA A 59 22.45 -27.23 5.33
N LEU A 60 21.84 -28.31 5.85
CA LEU A 60 20.40 -28.44 5.97
C LEU A 60 19.81 -27.43 6.96
N GLU A 61 20.47 -27.23 8.10
CA GLU A 61 20.05 -26.24 9.11
C GLU A 61 20.17 -24.81 8.57
N GLU A 62 21.26 -24.49 7.87
CA GLU A 62 21.47 -23.21 7.19
C GLU A 62 20.41 -22.96 6.11
N SER A 63 20.14 -23.95 5.24
CA SER A 63 19.12 -23.85 4.20
C SER A 63 17.71 -23.68 4.78
N LYS A 64 17.40 -24.40 5.87
CA LYS A 64 16.13 -24.21 6.59
C LYS A 64 16.00 -22.80 7.14
N LEU A 65 17.07 -22.25 7.71
CA LEU A 65 17.08 -20.91 8.28
C LEU A 65 16.95 -19.82 7.19
N GLU A 66 17.61 -20.02 6.05
CA GLU A 66 17.45 -19.17 4.88
C GLU A 66 16.02 -19.21 4.33
N LEU A 67 15.42 -20.40 4.22
CA LEU A 67 14.04 -20.54 3.78
C LEU A 67 13.06 -19.85 4.74
N ILE A 68 13.26 -19.98 6.06
CA ILE A 68 12.43 -19.28 7.06
C ILE A 68 12.53 -17.77 6.86
N ARG A 69 13.75 -17.22 6.72
CA ARG A 69 13.95 -15.78 6.47
C ARG A 69 13.28 -15.32 5.17
N HIS A 70 13.34 -16.14 4.13
CA HIS A 70 12.70 -15.83 2.85
C HIS A 70 11.17 -15.80 3.00
N ILE A 71 10.59 -16.79 3.69
CA ILE A 71 9.16 -16.84 3.99
C ILE A 71 8.75 -15.64 4.84
N GLU A 72 9.50 -15.31 5.91
CA GLU A 72 9.22 -14.14 6.75
C GLU A 72 9.23 -12.85 5.93
N SER A 73 10.24 -12.67 5.07
CA SER A 73 10.32 -11.50 4.19
C SER A 73 9.18 -11.45 3.18
N GLU A 74 8.78 -12.57 2.58
CA GLU A 74 7.69 -12.61 1.61
C GLU A 74 6.34 -12.33 2.29
N VAL A 75 6.13 -12.90 3.47
CA VAL A 75 4.94 -12.67 4.28
C VAL A 75 4.83 -11.21 4.68
N GLU A 76 5.91 -10.60 5.17
CA GLU A 76 5.95 -9.18 5.53
C GLU A 76 5.63 -8.29 4.32
N GLN A 77 6.24 -8.56 3.16
CA GLN A 77 5.97 -7.82 1.92
C GLN A 77 4.51 -7.93 1.48
N ARG A 78 3.91 -9.12 1.56
CA ARG A 78 2.50 -9.33 1.23
C ARG A 78 1.59 -8.61 2.21
N PHE A 79 1.90 -8.64 3.50
CA PHE A 79 1.13 -7.92 4.52
C PHE A 79 1.18 -6.41 4.31
N GLU A 80 2.36 -5.84 4.08
CA GLU A 80 2.50 -4.40 3.81
C GLU A 80 1.83 -3.98 2.50
N LEU A 81 1.89 -4.82 1.45
CA LEU A 81 1.16 -4.57 0.21
C LEU A 81 -0.36 -4.53 0.43
N GLU A 82 -0.91 -5.52 1.13
CA GLU A 82 -2.35 -5.57 1.42
C GLU A 82 -2.80 -4.45 2.36
N ARG A 83 -1.96 -4.08 3.33
CA ARG A 83 -2.18 -2.93 4.19
C ARG A 83 -2.27 -1.63 3.39
N ASN A 84 -1.31 -1.39 2.50
CA ASN A 84 -1.30 -0.19 1.66
C ASN A 84 -2.52 -0.11 0.75
N LYS A 85 -2.94 -1.23 0.13
CA LYS A 85 -4.17 -1.28 -0.66
C LYS A 85 -5.40 -0.93 0.16
N ARG A 86 -5.52 -1.48 1.37
CA ARG A 86 -6.65 -1.16 2.25
C ARG A 86 -6.64 0.29 2.71
N ASP A 87 -5.47 0.85 3.01
CA ASP A 87 -5.35 2.25 3.40
C ASP A 87 -5.75 3.19 2.24
N GLU A 88 -5.43 2.82 1.00
CA GLU A 88 -5.89 3.50 -0.21
C GLU A 88 -7.41 3.39 -0.38
N GLU A 89 -7.98 2.18 -0.29
CA GLU A 89 -9.44 1.96 -0.35
C GLU A 89 -10.20 2.75 0.72
N ILE A 90 -9.71 2.75 1.97
CA ILE A 90 -10.28 3.52 3.07
C ILE A 90 -10.25 5.02 2.76
N THR A 91 -9.17 5.49 2.14
CA THR A 91 -9.03 6.91 1.77
C THR A 91 -10.02 7.29 0.67
N ILE A 92 -10.20 6.45 -0.35
CA ILE A 92 -11.19 6.64 -1.42
C ILE A 92 -12.59 6.68 -0.82
N LEU A 93 -12.96 5.70 -0.01
CA LEU A 93 -14.28 5.63 0.62
C LEU A 93 -14.57 6.83 1.53
N LYS A 94 -13.57 7.30 2.29
CA LYS A 94 -13.70 8.51 3.11
C LYS A 94 -13.98 9.74 2.25
N ASN A 95 -13.29 9.89 1.12
CA ASN A 95 -13.49 11.00 0.20
C ASN A 95 -14.88 10.95 -0.45
N GLU A 96 -15.33 9.78 -0.91
CA GLU A 96 -16.68 9.59 -1.45
C GLU A 96 -17.77 9.90 -0.42
N LEU A 97 -17.62 9.38 0.81
CA LEU A 97 -18.56 9.66 1.89
C LEU A 97 -18.61 11.15 2.24
N MET A 98 -17.47 11.83 2.23
CA MET A 98 -17.40 13.27 2.42
C MET A 98 -18.12 14.03 1.30
N LYS A 99 -17.92 13.65 0.03
CA LYS A 99 -18.63 14.24 -1.12
C LYS A 99 -20.14 14.04 -1.01
N GLU A 100 -20.60 12.84 -0.64
CA GLU A 100 -22.02 12.54 -0.48
C GLU A 100 -22.63 13.33 0.70
N SER A 101 -21.90 13.44 1.82
CA SER A 101 -22.31 14.25 2.96
C SER A 101 -22.47 15.74 2.58
N GLN A 102 -21.53 16.27 1.82
CA GLN A 102 -21.61 17.66 1.32
C GLN A 102 -22.76 17.84 0.33
N THR A 103 -22.98 16.90 -0.60
CA THR A 103 -24.13 16.91 -1.52
C THR A 103 -25.45 16.96 -0.75
N SER A 104 -25.59 16.11 0.26
CA SER A 104 -26.79 16.04 1.11
C SER A 104 -27.03 17.35 1.87
N LYS A 105 -25.98 17.93 2.48
CA LYS A 105 -26.06 19.23 3.16
C LYS A 105 -26.45 20.34 2.18
N GLY A 106 -25.86 20.35 0.99
CA GLY A 106 -26.23 21.29 -0.07
C GLY A 106 -27.70 21.18 -0.45
N GLY A 107 -28.22 19.95 -0.56
CA GLY A 107 -29.64 19.70 -0.81
C GLY A 107 -30.56 20.27 0.28
N VAL A 108 -30.20 20.11 1.56
CA VAL A 108 -30.96 20.67 2.69
C VAL A 108 -31.02 22.19 2.60
N PHE A 109 -29.87 22.84 2.43
CA PHE A 109 -29.80 24.30 2.31
C PHE A 109 -30.53 24.81 1.07
N PHE A 110 -30.46 24.09 -0.06
CA PHE A 110 -31.18 24.44 -1.28
C PHE A 110 -32.70 24.39 -1.10
N VAL A 111 -33.23 23.37 -0.41
CA VAL A 111 -34.67 23.28 -0.10
C VAL A 111 -35.08 24.39 0.86
N GLN A 112 -34.25 24.68 1.88
CA GLN A 112 -34.48 25.79 2.81
C GLN A 112 -34.52 27.13 2.08
N ALA A 113 -33.56 27.39 1.19
CA ALA A 113 -33.48 28.59 0.37
C ALA A 113 -34.74 28.77 -0.49
N ASN A 114 -35.20 27.71 -1.15
CA ASN A 114 -36.42 27.72 -1.95
C ASN A 114 -37.68 28.01 -1.11
N ASN A 115 -37.75 27.49 0.12
CA ASN A 115 -38.87 27.77 1.02
C ASN A 115 -38.88 29.24 1.47
N LEU A 116 -37.71 29.79 1.81
CA LEU A 116 -37.54 31.19 2.20
C LEU A 116 -37.81 32.15 1.03
N LEU A 117 -37.39 31.77 -0.18
CA LEU A 117 -37.66 32.54 -1.39
C LEU A 117 -39.16 32.64 -1.67
N LYS A 118 -39.92 31.54 -1.49
CA LYS A 118 -41.40 31.56 -1.60
C LYS A 118 -42.08 32.47 -0.59
N GLN A 119 -41.42 32.77 0.53
CA GLN A 119 -41.90 33.69 1.57
C GLN A 119 -41.35 35.12 1.37
N SER A 120 -40.69 35.39 0.24
CA SER A 120 -40.03 36.67 -0.06
C SER A 120 -38.99 37.10 0.99
N CYS A 121 -38.44 36.14 1.73
CA CYS A 121 -37.36 36.37 2.69
C CYS A 121 -36.00 36.31 1.99
N PHE A 122 -35.74 37.26 1.08
CA PHE A 122 -34.59 37.23 0.16
C PHE A 122 -33.23 37.15 0.87
N ASN A 123 -33.07 37.83 2.01
CA ASN A 123 -31.86 37.77 2.82
C ASN A 123 -31.52 36.37 3.30
N SER A 124 -32.49 35.70 3.93
CA SER A 124 -32.30 34.35 4.45
C SER A 124 -32.22 33.31 3.33
N ALA A 125 -32.93 33.55 2.22
CA ALA A 125 -32.84 32.71 1.03
C ALA A 125 -31.43 32.79 0.41
N MET A 126 -30.86 34.00 0.29
CA MET A 126 -29.49 34.20 -0.18
C MET A 126 -28.47 33.46 0.69
N GLU A 127 -28.56 33.62 2.02
CA GLU A 127 -27.69 32.92 2.97
C GLU A 127 -27.72 31.40 2.75
N SER A 128 -28.93 30.84 2.64
CA SER A 128 -29.13 29.41 2.41
C SER A 128 -28.61 28.97 1.03
N TYR A 129 -28.78 29.79 -0.02
CA TYR A 129 -28.22 29.48 -1.34
C TYR A 129 -26.69 29.52 -1.34
N VAL A 130 -26.08 30.51 -0.70
CA VAL A 130 -24.61 30.61 -0.59
C VAL A 130 -24.04 29.37 0.10
N ASP A 131 -24.64 28.94 1.21
CA ASP A 131 -24.18 27.73 1.92
C ASP A 131 -24.43 26.45 1.08
N ALA A 132 -25.54 26.40 0.32
CA ALA A 132 -25.80 25.30 -0.61
C ALA A 132 -24.76 25.23 -1.74
N ILE A 133 -24.41 26.38 -2.34
CA ILE A 133 -23.43 26.48 -3.42
C ILE A 133 -22.06 26.01 -2.94
N HIS A 134 -21.60 26.46 -1.77
CA HIS A 134 -20.34 25.98 -1.19
C HIS A 134 -20.35 24.46 -0.98
N CYS A 135 -21.45 23.90 -0.50
CA CYS A 135 -21.58 22.45 -0.34
C CYS A 135 -21.54 21.71 -1.68
N PHE A 136 -22.21 22.23 -2.71
CA PHE A 136 -22.20 21.64 -4.05
C PHE A 136 -20.84 21.75 -4.75
N ILE A 137 -20.14 22.88 -4.60
CA ILE A 137 -18.76 23.03 -5.10
C ILE A 137 -17.84 22.02 -4.42
N ARG A 138 -17.89 21.90 -3.08
CA ARG A 138 -17.06 20.95 -2.31
C ARG A 138 -17.35 19.48 -2.61
N SER A 139 -18.54 19.17 -3.09
CA SER A 139 -18.93 17.82 -3.51
C SER A 139 -18.76 17.57 -5.00
N GLU A 140 -18.28 18.56 -5.76
CA GLU A 140 -18.17 18.51 -7.22
C GLU A 140 -19.53 18.28 -7.92
N ASN A 141 -20.63 18.70 -7.29
CA ASN A 141 -21.99 18.58 -7.83
C ASN A 141 -22.35 19.81 -8.69
N GLU A 142 -21.69 19.91 -9.85
CA GLU A 142 -21.80 21.06 -10.76
C GLU A 142 -23.24 21.43 -11.13
N PRO A 143 -24.13 20.49 -11.52
CA PRO A 143 -25.48 20.85 -11.96
C PRO A 143 -26.31 21.52 -10.87
N ASN A 144 -26.15 21.08 -9.62
CA ASN A 144 -26.87 21.66 -8.49
C ASN A 144 -26.25 22.98 -8.04
N ALA A 145 -24.92 23.12 -8.11
CA ALA A 145 -24.25 24.41 -7.89
C ALA A 145 -24.74 25.47 -8.90
N GLN A 146 -24.77 25.14 -10.19
CA GLN A 146 -25.27 26.03 -11.24
C GLN A 146 -26.73 26.41 -11.03
N ARG A 147 -27.60 25.46 -10.66
CA ARG A 147 -29.00 25.77 -10.36
C ARG A 147 -29.17 26.70 -9.17
N ALA A 148 -28.42 26.47 -8.09
CA ALA A 148 -28.45 27.33 -6.91
C ALA A 148 -27.89 28.73 -7.22
N LEU A 149 -26.84 28.81 -8.02
CA LEU A 149 -26.28 30.07 -8.52
C LEU A 149 -27.30 30.86 -9.35
N GLY A 150 -27.96 30.22 -10.31
CA GLY A 150 -28.99 30.89 -11.11
C GLY A 150 -30.11 31.47 -10.25
N LEU A 151 -30.65 30.70 -9.29
CA LEU A 151 -31.69 31.20 -8.39
C LEU A 151 -31.21 32.33 -7.46
N LEU A 152 -29.95 32.26 -7.02
CA LEU A 152 -29.33 33.35 -6.25
C LEU A 152 -29.25 34.64 -7.10
N ILE A 153 -28.77 34.53 -8.33
CA ILE A 153 -28.57 35.66 -9.27
C ILE A 153 -29.91 36.24 -9.73
N ASP A 154 -30.88 35.39 -10.08
CA ASP A 154 -32.13 35.82 -10.72
C ASP A 154 -33.19 36.24 -9.72
N ASN A 155 -33.21 35.66 -8.51
CA ASN A 155 -34.31 35.84 -7.58
C ASN A 155 -33.92 36.49 -6.25
N CYS A 156 -32.69 36.29 -5.78
CA CYS A 156 -32.26 36.85 -4.50
C CYS A 156 -31.55 38.19 -4.68
N LEU A 157 -30.41 38.21 -5.36
CA LEU A 157 -29.57 39.42 -5.51
C LEU A 157 -30.32 40.64 -6.05
N PRO A 158 -31.29 40.54 -6.98
CA PRO A 158 -32.03 41.70 -7.49
C PRO A 158 -32.94 42.36 -6.44
N ASN A 159 -33.31 41.61 -5.39
CA ASN A 159 -34.24 42.05 -4.35
C ASN A 159 -33.53 42.45 -3.04
N LEU A 160 -32.19 42.41 -2.99
CA LEU A 160 -31.40 42.82 -1.82
C LEU A 160 -30.99 44.29 -1.90
N LEU A 161 -30.91 44.93 -0.74
CA LEU A 161 -30.41 46.29 -0.57
C LEU A 161 -29.00 46.28 0.01
N LYS A 162 -28.26 47.37 -0.19
CA LYS A 162 -26.93 47.57 0.40
C LYS A 162 -26.92 47.35 1.91
N SER A 163 -27.95 47.81 2.62
CA SER A 163 -28.10 47.65 4.08
C SER A 163 -28.13 46.19 4.52
N ASP A 164 -28.60 45.27 3.66
CA ASP A 164 -28.67 43.86 3.97
C ASP A 164 -27.28 43.20 4.11
N PHE A 165 -26.29 43.73 3.37
CA PHE A 165 -24.91 43.28 3.43
C PHE A 165 -24.13 43.93 4.59
N GLU A 166 -24.51 45.14 4.99
CA GLU A 166 -23.86 45.87 6.08
C GLU A 166 -24.23 45.30 7.46
N HIS A 167 -25.46 44.80 7.63
CA HIS A 167 -25.98 44.35 8.92
C HIS A 167 -25.64 42.89 9.25
N ARG A 168 -25.21 42.11 8.26
CA ARG A 168 -24.83 40.71 8.46
C ARG A 168 -23.41 40.47 7.95
N CYS A 169 -22.51 40.27 8.89
CA CYS A 169 -21.10 40.10 8.60
C CYS A 169 -20.87 38.94 7.60
N ASN A 170 -20.09 39.23 6.57
CA ASN A 170 -19.33 38.27 5.75
C ASN A 170 -20.02 37.65 4.51
N TYR A 171 -21.24 38.04 4.10
CA TYR A 171 -21.83 37.45 2.87
C TYR A 171 -21.17 37.95 1.58
N GLU A 172 -20.82 39.22 1.50
CA GLU A 172 -20.05 39.74 0.35
C GLU A 172 -18.77 38.93 0.17
N SER A 173 -18.06 38.67 1.26
CA SER A 173 -16.84 37.85 1.26
C SER A 173 -17.11 36.40 0.85
N LYS A 174 -18.18 35.77 1.35
CA LYS A 174 -18.58 34.41 0.94
C LYS A 174 -18.91 34.34 -0.55
N ILE A 175 -19.63 35.33 -1.10
CA ILE A 175 -19.96 35.36 -2.53
C ILE A 175 -18.67 35.57 -3.36
N LYS A 176 -17.76 36.44 -2.91
CA LYS A 176 -16.44 36.61 -3.55
C LYS A 176 -15.59 35.34 -3.50
N ASP A 177 -15.67 34.57 -2.42
CA ASP A 177 -15.03 33.26 -2.30
C ASP A 177 -15.64 32.25 -3.29
N ILE A 178 -16.96 32.25 -3.47
CA ILE A 178 -17.63 31.45 -4.53
C ILE A 178 -17.12 31.85 -5.92
N ILE A 179 -17.05 33.15 -6.24
CA ILE A 179 -16.53 33.62 -7.53
C ILE A 179 -15.10 33.10 -7.75
N THR A 180 -14.23 33.24 -6.75
CA THR A 180 -12.85 32.74 -6.80
C THR A 180 -12.81 31.23 -7.02
N GLN A 181 -13.65 30.47 -6.32
CA GLN A 181 -13.76 29.01 -6.49
C GLN A 181 -14.21 28.65 -7.91
N LEU A 182 -15.22 29.32 -8.46
CA LEU A 182 -15.70 29.11 -9.83
C LEU A 182 -14.62 29.39 -10.88
N GLU A 183 -13.86 30.48 -10.70
CA GLU A 183 -12.73 30.81 -11.58
C GLU A 183 -11.64 29.74 -11.53
N THR A 184 -11.28 29.25 -10.35
CA THR A 184 -10.27 28.18 -10.21
C THR A 184 -10.71 26.85 -10.81
N MET A 185 -12.03 26.57 -10.81
CA MET A 185 -12.61 25.37 -11.43
C MET A 185 -12.82 25.52 -12.95
N SER A 186 -12.68 26.73 -13.50
CA SER A 186 -12.99 27.04 -14.90
C SER A 186 -11.93 26.47 -15.86
N CYS A 187 -12.04 25.18 -16.17
CA CYS A 187 -11.32 24.59 -17.30
C CYS A 187 -12.04 24.96 -18.60
N ASN A 188 -11.33 25.62 -19.53
CA ASN A 188 -11.85 26.09 -20.83
C ASN A 188 -13.02 27.10 -20.74
N GLY A 189 -13.07 27.92 -19.68
CA GLY A 189 -14.07 28.97 -19.55
C GLY A 189 -15.46 28.50 -19.10
N ARG A 190 -15.60 27.24 -18.66
CA ARG A 190 -16.89 26.62 -18.27
C ARG A 190 -17.71 27.47 -17.29
N TYR A 191 -17.06 28.16 -16.36
CA TYR A 191 -17.72 28.96 -15.31
C TYR A 191 -17.51 30.46 -15.46
N THR A 192 -16.83 30.90 -16.51
CA THR A 192 -16.45 32.31 -16.65
C THR A 192 -17.67 33.22 -16.76
N ASP A 193 -18.65 32.84 -17.58
CA ASP A 193 -19.87 33.64 -17.75
C ASP A 193 -20.67 33.71 -16.44
N LEU A 194 -20.86 32.57 -15.76
CA LEU A 194 -21.60 32.51 -14.50
C LEU A 194 -20.90 33.27 -13.36
N ALA A 195 -19.57 33.25 -13.32
CA ALA A 195 -18.78 34.00 -12.35
C ALA A 195 -18.89 35.51 -12.59
N ASN A 196 -18.85 35.95 -13.85
CA ASN A 196 -19.06 37.34 -14.23
C ASN A 196 -20.49 37.81 -13.93
N GLU A 197 -21.51 36.99 -14.25
CA GLU A 197 -22.91 37.28 -13.92
C GLU A 197 -23.12 37.43 -12.41
N LEU A 198 -22.53 36.52 -11.61
CA LEU A 198 -22.58 36.61 -10.16
C LEU A 198 -21.89 37.88 -9.63
N PHE A 199 -20.72 38.21 -10.18
CA PHE A 199 -19.98 39.41 -9.83
C PHE A 199 -20.78 40.69 -10.12
N ASP A 200 -21.34 40.78 -11.33
CA ASP A 200 -22.13 41.94 -11.75
C ASP A 200 -23.41 42.07 -10.91
N ALA A 201 -24.10 40.96 -10.64
CA ALA A 201 -25.30 40.95 -9.79
C ALA A 201 -24.99 41.39 -8.35
N LEU A 202 -23.84 40.96 -7.80
CA LEU A 202 -23.38 41.39 -6.48
C LEU A 202 -23.05 42.89 -6.46
N GLU A 203 -22.28 43.39 -7.42
CA GLU A 203 -21.93 44.82 -7.55
C GLU A 203 -23.18 45.70 -7.63
N GLN A 204 -24.20 45.25 -8.37
CA GLN A 204 -25.49 45.95 -8.44
C GLN A 204 -26.22 45.94 -7.09
N ALA A 205 -26.26 44.80 -6.40
CA ALA A 205 -26.90 44.68 -5.09
C ALA A 205 -26.23 45.58 -4.04
N LEU A 206 -24.90 45.68 -4.04
CA LEU A 206 -24.14 46.53 -3.12
C LEU A 206 -24.33 48.03 -3.36
N LYS A 207 -24.80 48.44 -4.53
CA LYS A 207 -25.11 49.84 -4.87
C LYS A 207 -26.59 50.19 -4.66
N ARG A 208 -27.45 49.18 -4.44
CA ARG A 208 -28.90 49.35 -4.40
C ARG A 208 -29.38 49.93 -3.08
N THR A 209 -30.06 51.07 -3.13
CA THR A 209 -30.65 51.73 -1.95
C THR A 209 -32.16 51.52 -1.84
N GLU A 210 -32.84 51.20 -2.94
CA GLU A 210 -34.29 50.97 -3.00
C GLU A 210 -34.59 49.72 -3.83
N VAL A 211 -35.63 48.97 -3.46
CA VAL A 211 -36.05 47.77 -4.19
C VAL A 211 -36.71 48.23 -5.49
N PRO A 212 -36.36 47.68 -6.67
CA PRO A 212 -36.99 48.08 -7.92
C PRO A 212 -38.49 47.79 -7.81
N GLU A 213 -39.33 48.77 -8.14
CA GLU A 213 -40.77 48.54 -8.22
C GLU A 213 -41.02 47.39 -9.21
N LEU A 214 -41.62 46.30 -8.72
CA LEU A 214 -42.10 45.22 -9.57
C LEU A 214 -43.10 45.84 -10.55
N ILE A 215 -42.70 45.97 -11.81
CA ILE A 215 -43.61 46.31 -12.90
C ILE A 215 -44.60 45.15 -12.98
N SER A 216 -45.76 45.35 -12.35
CA SER A 216 -46.87 44.40 -12.27
C SER A 216 -47.46 44.08 -13.63
#